data_AF-A0A1H9FFD3-F1
#
_entry.id   AF-A0A1H9FFD3-F1
#
_cell.length_a   1.000
_cell.length_b   1.000
_cell.length_c   1.000
_cell.angle_alpha   90.00
_cell.angle_beta   90.00
_cell.angle_gamma   90.00
#
_symmetry.space_group_name_H-M   'P 1'
#
loop_
_entity.id
_entity.type
_entity.pdbx_description
1 polymer ?
#
loop_
_entity_poly.entity_id
_entity_poly.type
_entity_poly.pdbx_seq_one_letter_code
_entity_poly.pdbx_strand_id
1 'polypeptide(L)'
;MKYNIESRMRKIYRRHILYLDYAALSAAYFLAIFSRYIFLAPFYERTKGIQGLYVSLFMVLLLINVVLSYTKGSKWGLPVEQSRTEIIFTVIKTQIYFLLILLIYLFIAKWSSRVSRTVIAAFFVYNTIFDSAIRIWYRRRILGKIRNDSIYQKLLLITDKKHEAVIRHQMLELGSGIVDKVITVEDMADNIDDELTLDDADLNYERAVIYLPDSKPEKVGAVAEMLASKNIPSDVIITFEGGRVSHKSINSSVGYNAIRYTAMLRKGVVLGVNYTVSNISEAVTYVRNHLDLLKGQYICFSNVHTTVMSYDREDVREAENSSALTFPDGAPIARLLRHDADTEAVRMPGPDFMEEMLKASMDGQTTHYFYGSTQETLDKLKANIERKYPGTIVKGYYSPPFRDLSDAEEDEMIDMINKADPDIIWIGLGAPRQEKWMLAHKGKFRGVCVGVGAAFDFHAGTIKRAPGWIQLIGLEWLYRMLQNPERLVKRYFFTNIRFMWLIATGRNKKK
;
A
#
# COMPACT_ATOMS: atom_id res chain seq x y z
N MET A 1 -14.91 28.42 -1.56
CA MET A 1 -14.47 28.82 -2.91
C MET A 1 -13.30 27.95 -3.44
N LYS A 2 -12.24 27.67 -2.65
CA LYS A 2 -11.12 26.75 -3.00
C LYS A 2 -11.54 25.35 -3.49
N TYR A 3 -12.45 24.68 -2.77
CA TYR A 3 -12.93 23.32 -3.12
C TYR A 3 -13.60 23.22 -4.50
N ASN A 4 -14.18 24.32 -4.99
CA ASN A 4 -14.93 24.35 -6.25
C ASN A 4 -14.01 24.53 -7.47
N ILE A 5 -12.86 25.19 -7.29
CA ILE A 5 -11.86 25.39 -8.35
C ILE A 5 -11.06 24.10 -8.57
N GLU A 6 -10.64 23.44 -7.48
CA GLU A 6 -9.90 22.17 -7.54
C GLU A 6 -10.74 21.05 -8.19
N SER A 7 -12.03 20.95 -7.81
CA SER A 7 -13.02 20.07 -8.43
C SER A 7 -13.18 20.31 -9.93
N ARG A 8 -13.28 21.58 -10.35
CA ARG A 8 -13.47 21.95 -11.77
C ARG A 8 -12.22 21.66 -12.59
N MET A 9 -11.04 21.91 -12.04
CA MET A 9 -9.75 21.62 -12.69
C MET A 9 -9.51 20.12 -12.82
N ARG A 10 -9.76 19.32 -11.76
CA ARG A 10 -9.69 17.85 -11.83
C ARG A 10 -10.61 17.29 -12.93
N LYS A 11 -11.80 17.85 -13.13
CA LYS A 11 -12.70 17.46 -14.24
C LYS A 11 -12.13 17.79 -15.62
N ILE A 12 -11.50 18.94 -15.80
CA ILE A 12 -10.87 19.33 -17.08
C ILE A 12 -9.68 18.42 -17.40
N TYR A 13 -8.78 18.20 -16.45
CA TYR A 13 -7.62 17.32 -16.64
C TYR A 13 -8.03 15.89 -16.95
N ARG A 14 -9.07 15.37 -16.30
CA ARG A 14 -9.61 14.03 -16.60
C ARG A 14 -10.11 13.89 -18.04
N ARG A 15 -10.77 14.92 -18.56
CA ARG A 15 -11.21 14.91 -19.97
C ARG A 15 -10.02 14.88 -20.93
N HIS A 16 -8.99 15.68 -20.69
CA HIS A 16 -7.78 15.67 -21.52
C HIS A 16 -7.07 14.33 -21.50
N ILE A 17 -6.90 13.72 -20.33
CA ILE A 17 -6.28 12.39 -20.20
C ILE A 17 -7.09 11.36 -20.98
N LEU A 18 -8.42 11.40 -20.90
CA LEU A 18 -9.28 10.50 -21.66
C LEU A 18 -9.05 10.62 -23.19
N TYR A 19 -8.96 11.85 -23.72
CA TYR A 19 -8.68 12.06 -25.15
C TYR A 19 -7.28 11.55 -25.54
N LEU A 20 -6.30 11.76 -24.67
CA LEU A 20 -4.93 11.29 -24.86
C LEU A 20 -4.85 9.76 -24.84
N ASP A 21 -5.60 9.10 -23.95
CA ASP A 21 -5.69 7.64 -23.87
C ASP A 21 -6.34 7.06 -25.14
N TYR A 22 -7.36 7.73 -25.69
CA TYR A 22 -7.94 7.33 -26.98
C TYR A 22 -6.98 7.51 -28.15
N ALA A 23 -6.21 8.60 -28.17
CA ALA A 23 -5.20 8.84 -29.19
C ALA A 23 -4.09 7.77 -29.14
N ALA A 24 -3.57 7.47 -27.94
CA ALA A 24 -2.58 6.41 -27.73
C ALA A 24 -3.11 5.05 -28.21
N LEU A 25 -4.32 4.70 -27.78
CA LEU A 25 -4.94 3.41 -28.11
C LEU A 25 -5.18 3.26 -29.61
N SER A 26 -5.68 4.31 -30.26
CA SER A 26 -5.91 4.31 -31.70
C SER A 26 -4.59 4.17 -32.46
N ALA A 27 -3.57 4.97 -32.11
CA ALA A 27 -2.25 4.90 -32.73
C ALA A 27 -1.60 3.52 -32.54
N ALA A 28 -1.64 2.96 -31.33
CA ALA A 28 -1.13 1.63 -31.03
C ALA A 28 -1.82 0.54 -31.85
N TYR A 29 -3.14 0.64 -31.99
CA TYR A 29 -3.94 -0.33 -32.72
C TYR A 29 -3.64 -0.31 -34.22
N PHE A 30 -3.61 0.87 -34.83
CA PHE A 30 -3.25 1.00 -36.24
C PHE A 30 -1.80 0.55 -36.48
N LEU A 31 -0.87 0.88 -35.59
CA LEU A 31 0.51 0.43 -35.70
C LEU A 31 0.65 -1.09 -35.59
N ALA A 32 -0.12 -1.74 -34.72
CA ALA A 32 -0.12 -3.20 -34.59
C ALA A 32 -0.73 -3.92 -35.80
N ILE A 33 -1.75 -3.32 -36.41
CA ILE A 33 -2.28 -3.81 -37.69
C ILE A 33 -1.25 -3.63 -38.80
N PHE A 34 -0.67 -2.43 -38.90
CA PHE A 34 0.32 -2.12 -39.92
C PHE A 34 1.54 -3.03 -39.82
N SER A 35 2.03 -3.27 -38.59
CA SER A 35 3.17 -4.16 -38.36
C SER A 35 2.88 -5.60 -38.79
N ARG A 36 1.62 -6.05 -38.69
CA ARG A 36 1.18 -7.34 -39.24
C ARG A 36 1.35 -7.41 -40.74
N TYR A 37 0.85 -6.40 -41.45
CA TYR A 37 0.79 -6.41 -42.92
C TYR A 37 2.13 -6.14 -43.59
N ILE A 38 3.08 -5.54 -42.87
CA ILE A 38 4.42 -5.25 -43.40
C ILE A 38 5.46 -6.26 -42.92
N PHE A 39 5.59 -6.45 -41.60
CA PHE A 39 6.67 -7.26 -41.04
C PHE A 39 6.33 -8.74 -40.89
N LEU A 40 5.05 -9.07 -40.70
CA LEU A 40 4.60 -10.46 -40.47
C LEU A 40 3.93 -11.09 -41.69
N ALA A 41 3.77 -10.34 -42.77
CA ALA A 41 3.21 -10.82 -44.04
C ALA A 41 3.96 -11.98 -44.70
N PRO A 42 5.29 -12.17 -44.51
CA PRO A 42 5.98 -13.37 -45.00
C PRO A 42 5.61 -14.65 -44.25
N PHE A 43 5.08 -14.55 -43.03
CA PHE A 43 4.85 -15.67 -42.12
C PHE A 43 3.36 -16.07 -42.00
N TYR A 44 2.45 -15.32 -42.64
CA TYR A 44 1.01 -15.53 -42.57
C TYR A 44 0.36 -15.33 -43.95
N GLU A 45 -0.64 -16.14 -44.29
CA GLU A 45 -1.37 -16.02 -45.55
C GLU A 45 -1.93 -14.60 -45.77
N ARG A 46 -1.48 -13.93 -46.85
CA ARG A 46 -1.92 -12.58 -47.27
C ARG A 46 -3.42 -12.48 -47.61
N THR A 47 -4.12 -13.59 -47.74
CA THR A 47 -5.43 -13.68 -48.40
C THR A 47 -6.64 -13.29 -47.54
N LYS A 48 -6.46 -13.00 -46.25
CA LYS A 48 -7.54 -12.50 -45.39
C LYS A 48 -7.27 -11.03 -45.06
N GLY A 49 -7.98 -10.13 -45.76
CA GLY A 49 -7.97 -8.67 -45.52
C GLY A 49 -8.34 -8.29 -44.09
N ILE A 50 -8.56 -7.00 -43.79
CA ILE A 50 -9.02 -6.55 -42.46
C ILE A 50 -10.40 -7.20 -42.21
N GLN A 51 -10.39 -8.38 -41.58
CA GLN A 51 -11.61 -9.11 -41.26
C GLN A 51 -12.43 -8.26 -40.29
N GLY A 52 -13.77 -8.33 -40.36
CA GLY A 52 -14.66 -7.68 -39.39
C GLY A 52 -14.33 -8.00 -37.93
N LEU A 53 -13.58 -9.09 -37.70
CA LEU A 53 -12.95 -9.47 -36.43
C LEU A 53 -11.99 -8.41 -35.85
N TYR A 54 -11.17 -7.75 -36.68
CA TYR A 54 -10.27 -6.70 -36.21
C TYR A 54 -11.06 -5.46 -35.83
N VAL A 55 -12.01 -5.04 -36.67
CA VAL A 55 -12.87 -3.90 -36.38
C VAL A 55 -13.68 -4.15 -35.10
N SER A 56 -14.25 -5.34 -34.92
CA SER A 56 -14.96 -5.69 -33.69
C SER A 56 -14.01 -5.72 -32.48
N LEU A 57 -12.78 -6.23 -32.64
CA LEU A 57 -11.75 -6.15 -31.60
C LEU A 57 -11.47 -4.69 -31.22
N PHE A 58 -11.29 -3.78 -32.19
CA PHE A 58 -11.06 -2.36 -31.92
C PHE A 58 -12.21 -1.72 -31.14
N MET A 59 -13.45 -2.00 -31.55
CA MET A 59 -14.64 -1.48 -30.86
C MET A 59 -14.73 -2.01 -29.43
N VAL A 60 -14.40 -3.28 -29.20
CA VAL A 60 -14.31 -3.86 -27.86
C VAL A 60 -13.20 -3.19 -27.04
N LEU A 61 -12.02 -2.95 -27.62
CA LEU A 61 -10.93 -2.23 -26.94
C LEU A 61 -11.36 -0.80 -26.57
N LEU A 62 -12.02 -0.06 -27.48
CA LEU A 62 -12.57 1.26 -27.19
C LEU A 62 -13.60 1.21 -26.06
N LEU A 63 -14.55 0.26 -26.11
CA LEU A 63 -15.57 0.09 -25.08
C LEU A 63 -14.95 -0.22 -23.71
N ILE A 64 -13.98 -1.14 -23.66
CA ILE A 64 -13.26 -1.46 -22.42
C ILE A 64 -12.54 -0.21 -21.91
N ASN A 65 -11.95 0.62 -22.79
CA ASN A 65 -11.27 1.84 -22.39
C ASN A 65 -12.27 2.87 -21.80
N VAL A 66 -13.45 3.01 -22.41
CA VAL A 66 -14.55 3.83 -21.86
C VAL A 66 -14.93 3.35 -20.45
N VAL A 67 -15.19 2.05 -20.29
CA VAL A 67 -15.63 1.45 -19.02
C VAL A 67 -14.55 1.58 -17.95
N LEU A 68 -13.29 1.29 -18.29
CA LEU A 68 -12.16 1.45 -17.37
C LEU A 68 -11.99 2.92 -17.01
N SER A 69 -12.08 3.85 -17.95
CA SER A 69 -11.94 5.28 -17.68
C SER A 69 -13.06 5.81 -16.78
N TYR A 70 -14.29 5.33 -16.96
CA TYR A 70 -15.44 5.70 -16.13
C TYR A 70 -15.32 5.12 -14.71
N THR A 71 -14.97 3.83 -14.60
CA THR A 71 -14.75 3.17 -13.29
C THR A 71 -13.52 3.71 -12.55
N LYS A 72 -12.50 4.20 -13.29
CA LYS A 72 -11.33 4.89 -12.73
C LYS A 72 -11.61 6.32 -12.30
N GLY A 73 -12.77 6.88 -12.63
CA GLY A 73 -13.17 8.29 -12.51
C GLY A 73 -13.16 8.91 -11.11
N SER A 74 -12.52 8.31 -10.10
CA SER A 74 -12.16 8.97 -8.85
C SER A 74 -10.87 8.47 -8.18
N LYS A 75 -10.18 7.45 -8.71
CA LYS A 75 -9.27 6.60 -7.89
C LYS A 75 -7.80 6.55 -8.31
N TRP A 76 -7.43 7.12 -9.45
CA TRP A 76 -6.03 7.23 -9.87
C TRP A 76 -5.70 8.72 -9.92
N GLY A 77 -4.71 9.13 -9.12
CA GLY A 77 -4.24 10.51 -9.06
C GLY A 77 -3.96 11.07 -10.46
N LEU A 78 -4.04 12.39 -10.59
CA LEU A 78 -3.70 13.03 -11.86
C LEU A 78 -2.24 12.69 -12.21
N PRO A 79 -1.84 12.56 -13.50
CA PRO A 79 -0.44 12.36 -13.89
C PRO A 79 0.51 13.42 -13.34
N VAL A 80 -0.01 14.59 -12.95
CA VAL A 80 0.72 15.66 -12.29
C VAL A 80 1.12 15.29 -10.86
N GLU A 81 0.26 14.56 -10.15
CA GLU A 81 0.44 14.08 -8.77
C GLU A 81 1.31 12.80 -8.71
N GLN A 82 1.63 12.19 -9.86
CA GLN A 82 2.37 10.92 -9.94
C GLN A 82 3.82 11.14 -10.38
N SER A 83 4.75 10.35 -9.85
CA SER A 83 6.11 10.25 -10.36
C SER A 83 6.17 9.57 -11.74
N ARG A 84 7.30 9.70 -12.45
CA ARG A 84 7.45 9.06 -13.79
C ARG A 84 7.33 7.54 -13.71
N THR A 85 7.86 6.94 -12.66
CA THR A 85 7.81 5.50 -12.41
C THR A 85 6.39 5.06 -12.07
N GLU A 86 5.67 5.81 -11.24
CA GLU A 86 4.26 5.53 -10.92
C GLU A 86 3.33 5.62 -12.13
N ILE A 87 3.57 6.58 -13.04
CA ILE A 87 2.83 6.67 -14.30
C ILE A 87 3.03 5.38 -15.10
N ILE A 88 4.28 4.94 -15.28
CA ILE A 88 4.60 3.73 -16.03
C ILE A 88 3.93 2.51 -15.37
N PHE A 89 4.02 2.37 -14.05
CA PHE A 89 3.35 1.26 -13.34
C PHE A 89 1.83 1.30 -13.47
N THR A 90 1.23 2.49 -13.42
CA THR A 90 -0.22 2.68 -13.59
C THR A 90 -0.67 2.28 -15.00
N VAL A 91 0.11 2.65 -16.02
CA VAL A 91 -0.13 2.26 -17.41
C VAL A 91 -0.02 0.74 -17.56
N ILE A 92 1.11 0.14 -17.15
CA ILE A 92 1.33 -1.31 -17.23
C ILE A 92 0.18 -2.08 -16.58
N LYS A 93 -0.21 -1.68 -15.37
CA LYS A 93 -1.31 -2.30 -14.64
C LYS A 93 -2.64 -2.21 -15.40
N THR A 94 -2.93 -1.06 -15.99
CA THR A 94 -4.11 -0.86 -16.85
C THR A 94 -4.09 -1.80 -18.04
N GLN A 95 -2.95 -1.92 -18.72
CA GLN A 95 -2.80 -2.77 -19.90
C GLN A 95 -2.96 -4.25 -19.54
N ILE A 96 -2.55 -4.67 -18.34
CA ILE A 96 -2.75 -6.04 -17.89
C ILE A 96 -4.23 -6.34 -17.61
N TYR A 97 -4.97 -5.41 -16.98
CA TYR A 97 -6.43 -5.58 -16.86
C TYR A 97 -7.11 -5.66 -18.22
N PHE A 98 -6.67 -4.83 -19.16
CA PHE A 98 -7.19 -4.79 -20.52
C PHE A 98 -6.91 -6.10 -21.27
N LEU A 99 -5.70 -6.67 -21.12
CA LEU A 99 -5.34 -7.98 -21.65
C LEU A 99 -6.18 -9.10 -21.03
N LEU A 100 -6.40 -9.09 -19.71
CA LEU A 100 -7.22 -10.10 -19.03
C LEU A 100 -8.68 -10.08 -19.52
N ILE A 101 -9.29 -8.90 -19.62
CA ILE A 101 -10.66 -8.76 -20.15
C ILE A 101 -10.72 -9.22 -21.61
N LEU A 102 -9.71 -8.88 -22.41
CA LEU A 102 -9.63 -9.31 -23.79
C LEU A 102 -9.50 -10.83 -23.91
N LEU A 103 -8.67 -11.48 -23.10
CA LEU A 103 -8.52 -12.93 -23.09
C LEU A 103 -9.82 -13.63 -22.71
N ILE A 104 -10.55 -13.11 -21.73
CA ILE A 104 -11.89 -13.60 -21.35
C ILE A 104 -12.86 -13.47 -22.53
N TYR A 105 -12.89 -12.32 -23.20
CA TYR A 105 -13.72 -12.10 -24.39
C TYR A 105 -13.40 -13.08 -25.51
N LEU A 106 -12.11 -13.27 -25.84
CA LEU A 106 -11.67 -14.19 -26.89
C LEU A 106 -11.99 -15.65 -26.55
N PHE A 107 -11.94 -16.01 -25.27
CA PHE A 107 -12.34 -17.32 -24.78
C PHE A 107 -13.85 -17.56 -24.94
N ILE A 108 -14.68 -16.62 -24.49
CA ILE A 108 -16.15 -16.69 -24.61
C ILE A 108 -16.58 -16.72 -26.08
N ALA A 109 -15.98 -15.86 -26.91
CA ALA A 109 -16.28 -15.80 -28.33
C ALA A 109 -15.77 -17.03 -29.12
N LYS A 110 -14.96 -17.91 -28.51
CA LYS A 110 -14.26 -19.03 -29.17
C LYS A 110 -13.41 -18.56 -30.37
N TRP A 111 -12.87 -17.34 -30.30
CA TRP A 111 -12.11 -16.69 -31.38
C TRP A 111 -10.60 -16.78 -31.21
N SER A 112 -10.12 -17.46 -30.16
CA SER A 112 -8.68 -17.57 -29.83
C SER A 112 -7.82 -18.18 -30.93
N SER A 113 -8.41 -18.95 -31.85
CA SER A 113 -7.75 -19.55 -33.02
C SER A 113 -7.74 -18.65 -34.26
N ARG A 114 -8.58 -17.60 -34.30
CA ARG A 114 -8.77 -16.73 -35.48
C ARG A 114 -8.02 -15.40 -35.38
N VAL A 115 -7.72 -14.93 -34.17
CA VAL A 115 -7.00 -13.67 -33.95
C VAL A 115 -5.50 -13.92 -33.85
N SER A 116 -4.69 -13.14 -34.58
CA SER A 116 -3.22 -13.21 -34.46
C SER A 116 -2.77 -12.76 -33.06
N ARG A 117 -2.28 -13.70 -32.27
CA ARG A 117 -1.68 -13.45 -30.94
C ARG A 117 -0.55 -12.42 -31.00
N THR A 118 0.19 -12.40 -32.10
CA THR A 118 1.26 -11.45 -32.36
C THR A 118 0.76 -10.02 -32.52
N VAL A 119 -0.39 -9.81 -33.17
CA VAL A 119 -1.01 -8.47 -33.30
C VAL A 119 -1.50 -7.97 -31.95
N ILE A 120 -2.12 -8.84 -31.16
CA ILE A 120 -2.56 -8.49 -29.80
C ILE A 120 -1.33 -8.10 -28.96
N ALA A 121 -0.28 -8.91 -28.98
CA ALA A 121 0.94 -8.63 -28.23
C ALA A 121 1.59 -7.30 -28.66
N ALA A 122 1.73 -7.07 -29.97
CA ALA A 122 2.27 -5.83 -30.52
C ALA A 122 1.43 -4.61 -30.12
N PHE A 123 0.10 -4.72 -30.19
CA PHE A 123 -0.82 -3.68 -29.74
C PHE A 123 -0.56 -3.31 -28.27
N PHE A 124 -0.47 -4.29 -27.38
CA PHE A 124 -0.23 -4.01 -25.95
C PHE A 124 1.12 -3.35 -25.70
N VAL A 125 2.17 -3.76 -26.40
CA VAL A 125 3.48 -3.13 -26.32
C VAL A 125 3.41 -1.67 -26.78
N TYR A 126 2.88 -1.43 -27.98
CA TYR A 126 2.75 -0.08 -28.52
C TYR A 126 1.86 0.81 -27.65
N ASN A 127 0.74 0.28 -27.16
CA ASN A 127 -0.17 1.03 -26.32
C ASN A 127 0.47 1.39 -24.99
N THR A 128 1.23 0.48 -24.37
CA THR A 128 1.99 0.76 -23.14
C THR A 128 3.01 1.88 -23.35
N ILE A 129 3.74 1.85 -24.48
CA ILE A 129 4.75 2.85 -24.82
C ILE A 129 4.08 4.20 -25.07
N PHE A 130 3.06 4.26 -25.92
CA PHE A 130 2.39 5.51 -26.26
C PHE A 130 1.68 6.13 -25.07
N ASP A 131 0.94 5.35 -24.29
CA ASP A 131 0.22 5.83 -23.11
C ASP A 131 1.21 6.37 -22.05
N SER A 132 2.32 5.67 -21.82
CA SER A 132 3.38 6.15 -20.91
C SER A 132 4.02 7.44 -21.43
N ALA A 133 4.39 7.48 -22.71
CA ALA A 133 5.04 8.64 -23.32
C ALA A 133 4.14 9.88 -23.30
N ILE A 134 2.86 9.72 -23.66
CA ILE A 134 1.88 10.81 -23.68
C ILE A 134 1.62 11.31 -22.26
N ARG A 135 1.46 10.43 -21.25
CA ARG A 135 1.27 10.86 -19.85
C ARG A 135 2.49 11.58 -19.28
N ILE A 136 3.70 11.09 -19.57
CA ILE A 136 4.94 11.76 -19.14
C ILE A 136 5.09 13.13 -19.82
N TRP A 137 4.81 13.21 -21.12
CA TRP A 137 4.81 14.47 -21.86
C TRP A 137 3.76 15.44 -21.33
N TYR A 138 2.54 14.96 -21.08
CA TYR A 138 1.44 15.75 -20.55
C TYR A 138 1.76 16.28 -19.15
N ARG A 139 2.31 15.44 -18.28
CA ARG A 139 2.85 15.84 -16.97
C ARG A 139 3.90 16.94 -17.12
N ARG A 140 4.90 16.77 -17.99
CA ARG A 140 5.94 17.80 -18.21
C ARG A 140 5.35 19.11 -18.71
N ARG A 141 4.41 19.06 -19.65
CA ARG A 141 3.77 20.27 -20.22
C ARG A 141 2.90 20.99 -19.22
N ILE A 142 2.14 20.25 -18.42
CA ILE A 142 1.33 20.83 -17.34
C ILE A 142 2.22 21.37 -16.23
N LEU A 143 3.21 20.61 -15.74
CA LEU A 143 4.16 21.12 -14.76
C LEU A 143 4.91 22.35 -15.28
N GLY A 144 5.24 22.42 -16.58
CA GLY A 144 5.82 23.61 -17.19
C GLY A 144 4.88 24.82 -17.19
N LYS A 145 3.58 24.61 -17.48
CA LYS A 145 2.56 25.66 -17.35
C LYS A 145 2.30 26.04 -15.89
N ILE A 146 2.25 25.07 -14.98
CA ILE A 146 2.07 25.23 -13.54
C ILE A 146 3.28 25.92 -12.89
N ARG A 147 4.50 25.74 -13.42
CA ARG A 147 5.71 26.40 -12.93
C ARG A 147 5.81 27.86 -13.39
N ASN A 148 5.18 28.19 -14.52
CA ASN A 148 5.13 29.54 -15.07
C ASN A 148 3.91 30.35 -14.59
N ASP A 149 2.76 29.69 -14.40
CA ASP A 149 1.60 30.29 -13.77
C ASP A 149 1.75 30.15 -12.25
N SER A 150 1.76 31.26 -11.52
CA SER A 150 1.91 31.42 -10.06
C SER A 150 0.83 30.71 -9.20
N ILE A 151 0.53 29.45 -9.47
CA ILE A 151 -0.67 28.74 -9.01
C ILE A 151 -0.39 27.81 -7.81
N TYR A 152 0.87 27.46 -7.53
CA TYR A 152 1.25 26.76 -6.29
C TYR A 152 2.08 27.66 -5.39
N GLN A 153 1.72 27.68 -4.11
CA GLN A 153 2.38 28.47 -3.09
C GLN A 153 3.85 28.07 -2.98
N LYS A 154 4.76 29.06 -2.98
CA LYS A 154 6.18 28.83 -2.68
C LYS A 154 6.30 28.43 -1.21
N LEU A 155 6.79 27.22 -0.96
CA LEU A 155 6.95 26.67 0.39
C LEU A 155 8.39 26.75 0.85
N LEU A 156 8.57 27.20 2.09
CA LEU A 156 9.80 27.07 2.85
C LEU A 156 9.74 25.77 3.67
N LEU A 157 10.72 24.87 3.54
CA LEU A 157 10.77 23.64 4.33
C LEU A 157 11.91 23.74 5.36
N ILE A 158 11.58 23.46 6.62
CA ILE A 158 12.52 23.39 7.74
C ILE A 158 12.57 21.95 8.24
N THR A 159 13.77 21.36 8.20
CA THR A 159 14.02 19.95 8.53
C THR A 159 15.46 19.78 9.01
N ASP A 160 15.84 18.63 9.54
CA ASP A 160 17.26 18.30 9.73
C ASP A 160 17.90 17.78 8.41
N LYS A 161 19.24 17.79 8.34
CA LYS A 161 19.99 17.27 7.17
C LYS A 161 19.70 15.80 6.87
N LYS A 162 19.44 14.99 7.90
CA LYS A 162 19.18 13.55 7.79
C LYS A 162 17.86 13.28 7.05
N HIS A 163 16.86 14.13 7.22
CA HIS A 163 15.52 13.92 6.70
C HIS A 163 15.14 14.78 5.50
N GLU A 164 15.98 15.73 5.06
CA GLU A 164 15.72 16.61 3.92
C GLU A 164 15.28 15.84 2.66
N ALA A 165 16.04 14.82 2.26
CA ALA A 165 15.77 14.06 1.03
C ALA A 165 14.44 13.29 1.11
N VAL A 166 14.09 12.79 2.29
CA VAL A 166 12.87 12.00 2.55
C VAL A 166 11.64 12.91 2.47
N ILE A 167 11.68 14.02 3.19
CA ILE A 167 10.53 14.92 3.28
C ILE A 167 10.32 15.70 1.98
N ARG A 168 11.39 16.10 1.27
CA ARG A 168 11.27 16.70 -0.08
C ARG A 168 10.54 15.77 -1.04
N HIS A 169 10.85 14.47 -0.99
CA HIS A 169 10.18 13.47 -1.83
C HIS A 169 8.70 13.31 -1.44
N GLN A 170 8.40 13.19 -0.14
CA GLN A 170 7.02 13.07 0.36
C GLN A 170 6.18 14.32 0.08
N MET A 171 6.74 15.53 0.22
CA MET A 171 6.09 16.81 -0.09
C MET A 171 5.69 16.92 -1.57
N LEU A 172 6.54 16.43 -2.48
CA LEU A 172 6.24 16.36 -3.91
C LEU A 172 5.10 15.38 -4.21
N GLU A 173 4.98 14.29 -3.45
CA GLU A 173 3.94 13.28 -3.59
C GLU A 173 2.59 13.70 -2.98
N LEU A 174 2.62 14.47 -1.88
CA LEU A 174 1.43 14.97 -1.19
C LEU A 174 0.75 16.15 -1.90
N GLY A 175 1.39 16.73 -2.92
CA GLY A 175 0.82 17.84 -3.71
C GLY A 175 0.68 19.14 -2.93
N SER A 176 1.38 19.28 -1.81
CA SER A 176 1.22 20.34 -0.81
C SER A 176 1.73 21.73 -1.26
N GLY A 177 2.50 21.80 -2.34
CA GLY A 177 3.13 23.01 -2.86
C GLY A 177 4.51 22.70 -3.46
N ILE A 178 5.20 23.72 -3.97
CA ILE A 178 6.57 23.56 -4.48
C ILE A 178 7.54 24.02 -3.39
N VAL A 179 8.36 23.09 -2.87
CA VAL A 179 9.45 23.43 -1.95
C VAL A 179 10.48 24.25 -2.73
N ASP A 180 10.53 25.54 -2.45
CA ASP A 180 11.38 26.51 -3.14
C ASP A 180 12.76 26.59 -2.46
N LYS A 181 12.76 26.62 -1.12
CA LYS A 181 13.97 26.65 -0.29
C LYS A 181 13.86 25.66 0.88
N VAL A 182 14.96 25.00 1.19
CA VAL A 182 15.11 24.20 2.42
C VAL A 182 16.10 24.89 3.33
N ILE A 183 15.76 24.96 4.60
CA ILE A 183 16.65 25.40 5.65
C ILE A 183 16.80 24.26 6.63
N THR A 184 18.05 23.85 6.86
CA THR A 184 18.30 22.82 7.86
C THR A 184 18.46 23.44 9.24
N VAL A 185 17.97 22.77 10.27
CA VAL A 185 18.08 23.28 11.65
C VAL A 185 19.54 23.37 12.09
N GLU A 186 20.43 22.57 11.52
CA GLU A 186 21.88 22.67 11.72
C GLU A 186 22.51 23.90 11.03
N ASP A 187 21.84 24.47 10.04
CA ASP A 187 22.27 25.71 9.38
C ASP A 187 21.62 26.96 10.02
N MET A 188 20.73 26.78 10.99
CA MET A 188 20.20 27.85 11.85
C MET A 188 21.15 28.02 13.04
N ALA A 189 21.61 29.26 13.32
CA ALA A 189 22.62 29.51 14.34
C ALA A 189 22.25 28.89 15.71
N ASP A 190 23.20 28.21 16.35
CA ASP A 190 23.05 27.34 17.52
C ASP A 190 22.73 28.03 18.87
N ASN A 191 22.34 29.31 18.89
CA ASN A 191 21.99 29.98 20.16
C ASN A 191 20.50 29.82 20.47
N ILE A 192 20.17 28.75 21.20
CA ILE A 192 18.84 28.54 21.78
C ILE A 192 18.47 29.65 22.80
N ASP A 193 19.45 30.44 23.26
CA ASP A 193 19.24 31.52 24.23
C ASP A 193 19.26 32.95 23.67
N ASP A 194 19.56 33.16 22.37
CA ASP A 194 19.47 34.49 21.74
C ASP A 194 18.97 34.33 20.29
N GLU A 195 17.77 34.86 20.04
CA GLU A 195 17.05 34.98 18.76
C GLU A 195 17.60 34.21 17.55
N LEU A 196 16.89 33.15 17.11
CA LEU A 196 17.11 32.56 15.80
C LEU A 196 16.92 33.61 14.69
N THR A 197 18.00 33.99 14.01
CA THR A 197 17.97 34.91 12.86
C THR A 197 18.07 34.16 11.54
N LEU A 198 17.07 34.35 10.67
CA LEU A 198 17.14 34.05 9.24
C LEU A 198 17.47 35.34 8.49
N ASP A 199 18.44 35.31 7.56
CA ASP A 199 18.76 36.45 6.70
C ASP A 199 17.50 36.93 5.95
N ASP A 200 17.11 38.18 6.21
CA ASP A 200 15.84 38.78 5.75
C ASP A 200 15.76 39.00 4.22
N ALA A 201 16.88 38.90 3.51
CA ALA A 201 16.97 39.28 2.10
C ALA A 201 16.17 38.38 1.13
N ASP A 202 15.66 37.23 1.58
CA ASP A 202 15.12 36.17 0.72
C ASP A 202 13.73 35.63 1.13
N LEU A 203 13.08 36.20 2.16
CA LEU A 203 11.87 35.62 2.76
C LEU A 203 10.57 36.24 2.19
N ASN A 204 10.20 35.85 0.98
CA ASN A 204 8.87 36.11 0.42
C ASN A 204 8.13 34.78 0.14
N TYR A 205 7.87 34.02 1.21
CA TYR A 205 7.20 32.72 1.15
C TYR A 205 5.79 32.83 1.71
N GLU A 206 4.82 32.25 1.00
CA GLU A 206 3.42 32.30 1.42
C GLU A 206 3.11 31.36 2.59
N ARG A 207 3.97 30.37 2.83
CA ARG A 207 3.81 29.33 3.86
C ARG A 207 5.12 28.56 4.11
N ALA A 208 5.32 28.09 5.33
CA ALA A 208 6.43 27.22 5.72
C ALA A 208 5.94 25.84 6.21
N VAL A 209 6.80 24.82 6.16
CA VAL A 209 6.54 23.50 6.75
C VAL A 209 7.71 23.11 7.64
N ILE A 210 7.42 22.70 8.88
CA ILE A 210 8.41 22.26 9.86
C ILE A 210 8.29 20.75 10.05
N TYR A 211 9.37 19.99 9.77
CA TYR A 211 9.44 18.55 9.98
C TYR A 211 10.71 18.19 10.75
N LEU A 212 10.56 17.93 12.05
CA LEU A 212 11.68 17.64 12.94
C LEU A 212 11.32 16.44 13.84
N PRO A 213 11.37 15.23 13.28
CA PRO A 213 10.81 14.04 13.93
C PRO A 213 11.56 13.65 15.21
N ASP A 214 12.87 13.92 15.25
CA ASP A 214 13.76 13.58 16.36
C ASP A 214 13.96 14.76 17.33
N SER A 215 13.27 15.89 17.13
CA SER A 215 13.46 17.12 17.94
C SER A 215 12.44 17.24 19.07
N LYS A 216 12.87 17.85 20.19
CA LYS A 216 11.98 18.14 21.31
C LYS A 216 10.87 19.15 20.91
N PRO A 217 9.66 19.04 21.47
CA PRO A 217 8.56 19.96 21.18
C PRO A 217 8.88 21.43 21.42
N GLU A 218 9.73 21.76 22.41
CA GLU A 218 10.14 23.15 22.65
C GLU A 218 10.90 23.74 21.46
N LYS A 219 11.80 22.92 20.85
CA LYS A 219 12.58 23.32 19.68
C LYS A 219 11.69 23.54 18.46
N VAL A 220 10.69 22.67 18.26
CA VAL A 220 9.71 22.79 17.18
C VAL A 220 8.84 24.04 17.37
N GLY A 221 8.44 24.33 18.61
CA GLY A 221 7.70 25.54 18.98
C GLY A 221 8.48 26.83 18.69
N ALA A 222 9.75 26.89 19.10
CA ALA A 222 10.62 28.06 18.87
C ALA A 222 10.80 28.38 17.38
N VAL A 223 11.04 27.36 16.54
CA VAL A 223 11.14 27.54 15.08
C VAL A 223 9.83 28.08 14.50
N ALA A 224 8.70 27.58 14.99
CA ALA A 224 7.41 28.03 14.54
C ALA A 224 7.19 29.50 14.93
N GLU A 225 7.39 29.86 16.20
CA GLU A 225 7.26 31.24 16.70
C GLU A 225 8.13 32.25 15.93
N MET A 226 9.35 31.86 15.57
CA MET A 226 10.23 32.65 14.69
C MET A 226 9.60 32.88 13.31
N LEU A 227 8.96 31.88 12.70
CA LEU A 227 8.29 32.06 11.41
C LEU A 227 7.04 32.95 11.53
N ALA A 228 6.29 32.81 12.64
CA ALA A 228 5.15 33.66 12.91
C ALA A 228 5.55 35.13 13.13
N SER A 229 6.67 35.41 13.81
CA SER A 229 7.18 36.79 13.96
C SER A 229 7.57 37.43 12.63
N LYS A 230 7.89 36.61 11.62
CA LYS A 230 8.16 37.03 10.23
C LYS A 230 6.94 36.97 9.31
N ASN A 231 5.71 36.83 9.83
CA ASN A 231 4.45 36.73 9.07
C ASN A 231 4.39 35.55 8.07
N ILE A 232 5.18 34.49 8.28
CA ILE A 232 5.14 33.28 7.46
C ILE A 232 4.29 32.23 8.19
N PRO A 233 3.09 31.87 7.70
CA PRO A 233 2.29 30.84 8.35
C PRO A 233 2.98 29.47 8.18
N SER A 234 3.24 28.74 9.27
CA SER A 234 3.81 27.39 9.21
C SER A 234 2.78 26.26 9.37
N ASP A 235 3.02 25.14 8.71
CA ASP A 235 2.41 23.86 9.05
C ASP A 235 3.45 23.01 9.78
N VAL A 236 3.12 22.45 10.95
CA VAL A 236 4.06 21.63 11.73
C VAL A 236 3.69 20.16 11.58
N ILE A 237 4.63 19.38 11.07
CA ILE A 237 4.50 17.93 10.96
C ILE A 237 5.10 17.34 12.23
N ILE A 238 4.25 16.97 13.18
CA ILE A 238 4.69 16.39 14.44
C ILE A 238 4.58 14.87 14.39
N THR A 239 5.71 14.18 14.42
CA THR A 239 5.79 12.75 14.72
C THR A 239 6.16 12.60 16.19
N PHE A 240 5.22 12.21 17.04
CA PHE A 240 5.53 11.91 18.43
C PHE A 240 5.82 10.42 18.59
N GLU A 241 6.97 10.10 19.18
CA GLU A 241 7.11 8.86 19.95
C GLU A 241 6.33 9.01 21.28
N GLY A 242 5.32 8.17 21.50
CA GLY A 242 4.92 7.76 22.85
C GLY A 242 3.97 8.66 23.68
N GLY A 243 3.23 9.62 23.11
CA GLY A 243 2.31 10.49 23.90
C GLY A 243 0.88 10.60 23.35
N ARG A 244 -0.14 10.45 24.20
CA ARG A 244 -1.55 10.70 23.86
C ARG A 244 -1.77 12.18 23.49
N VAL A 245 -2.27 12.44 22.29
CA VAL A 245 -2.85 13.75 21.95
C VAL A 245 -4.31 13.78 22.41
N SER A 246 -4.61 14.57 23.44
CA SER A 246 -5.98 14.90 23.83
C SER A 246 -6.45 16.12 23.04
N HIS A 247 -7.76 16.22 22.76
CA HIS A 247 -8.40 17.34 22.07
C HIS A 247 -8.11 18.72 22.69
N LYS A 248 -7.56 18.76 23.92
CA LYS A 248 -7.14 19.97 24.65
C LYS A 248 -5.68 20.39 24.45
N SER A 249 -4.85 19.58 23.79
CA SER A 249 -3.41 19.87 23.62
C SER A 249 -3.12 20.74 22.39
N ILE A 250 -4.14 21.10 21.62
CA ILE A 250 -4.05 21.99 20.47
C ILE A 250 -4.56 23.36 20.93
N ASN A 251 -3.66 24.19 21.46
CA ASN A 251 -3.97 25.61 21.58
C ASN A 251 -3.65 26.26 20.23
N SER A 252 -4.70 26.69 19.52
CA SER A 252 -4.62 27.44 18.27
C SER A 252 -4.13 28.88 18.46
N SER A 253 -3.32 29.14 19.50
CA SER A 253 -2.87 30.49 19.83
C SER A 253 -1.83 31.01 18.83
N VAL A 254 -1.16 30.14 18.08
CA VAL A 254 -0.17 30.55 17.08
C VAL A 254 -0.34 29.72 15.81
N GLY A 255 -1.28 30.10 14.94
CA GLY A 255 -1.17 29.98 13.47
C GLY A 255 -0.77 28.67 12.74
N TYR A 256 -0.70 27.49 13.36
CA TYR A 256 -0.22 26.27 12.67
C TYR A 256 -1.28 25.16 12.51
N ASN A 257 -1.20 24.41 11.40
CA ASN A 257 -1.92 23.13 11.23
C ASN A 257 -1.00 21.96 11.60
N ALA A 258 -1.45 21.09 12.51
CA ALA A 258 -0.78 19.85 12.84
C ALA A 258 -1.23 18.71 11.91
N ILE A 259 -0.30 17.99 11.29
CA ILE A 259 -0.60 16.72 10.59
C ILE A 259 -0.72 15.61 11.64
N ARG A 260 -1.81 14.85 11.60
CA ARG A 260 -2.20 13.86 12.61
C ARG A 260 -1.32 12.60 12.56
N TYR A 261 -0.59 12.30 13.63
CA TYR A 261 -0.18 10.93 13.97
C TYR A 261 -1.40 10.17 14.50
N THR A 262 -2.24 9.64 13.61
CA THR A 262 -3.36 8.77 13.98
C THR A 262 -2.90 7.31 14.06
N ALA A 263 -1.94 7.00 14.93
CA ALA A 263 -1.61 5.60 15.19
C ALA A 263 -2.83 4.87 15.77
N MET A 264 -3.40 3.97 14.97
CA MET A 264 -4.32 2.90 15.36
C MET A 264 -5.69 3.25 15.97
N LEU A 265 -6.07 4.52 16.08
CA LEU A 265 -7.37 4.89 16.65
C LEU A 265 -8.55 4.74 15.68
N ARG A 266 -8.29 4.81 14.37
CA ARG A 266 -9.35 4.66 13.36
C ARG A 266 -9.55 3.19 13.04
N LYS A 267 -10.74 2.69 13.40
CA LYS A 267 -11.24 1.42 12.90
C LYS A 267 -12.14 1.65 11.71
N GLY A 268 -11.95 0.88 10.65
CA GLY A 268 -12.86 0.83 9.51
C GLY A 268 -13.46 -0.55 9.37
N VAL A 269 -14.74 -0.62 9.04
CA VAL A 269 -15.46 -1.90 8.95
C VAL A 269 -15.57 -2.32 7.49
N VAL A 270 -15.19 -3.55 7.19
CA VAL A 270 -15.44 -4.18 5.88
C VAL A 270 -16.05 -5.55 6.10
N LEU A 271 -17.26 -5.75 5.60
CA LEU A 271 -18.01 -7.01 5.67
C LEU A 271 -18.09 -7.59 7.11
N GLY A 272 -18.21 -6.71 8.10
CA GLY A 272 -18.30 -7.08 9.52
C GLY A 272 -16.96 -7.28 10.23
N VAL A 273 -15.82 -7.11 9.55
CA VAL A 273 -14.49 -7.15 10.16
C VAL A 273 -14.01 -5.73 10.49
N ASN A 274 -13.52 -5.55 11.72
CA ASN A 274 -13.01 -4.28 12.24
C ASN A 274 -11.51 -4.12 11.97
N TYR A 275 -11.15 -3.42 10.89
CA TYR A 275 -9.76 -3.16 10.52
C TYR A 275 -9.18 -1.94 11.23
N THR A 276 -7.98 -2.08 11.75
CA THR A 276 -7.13 -0.99 12.19
C THR A 276 -6.48 -0.32 10.97
N VAL A 277 -6.61 1.01 10.88
CA VAL A 277 -5.93 1.81 9.85
C VAL A 277 -4.57 2.26 10.38
N SER A 278 -3.52 1.86 9.67
CA SER A 278 -2.11 2.17 9.96
C SER A 278 -1.26 1.96 8.70
N ASN A 279 0.01 2.34 8.75
CA ASN A 279 1.06 1.81 7.86
C ASN A 279 1.98 0.83 8.61
N ILE A 280 2.90 0.16 7.89
CA ILE A 280 3.79 -0.87 8.45
C ILE A 280 4.70 -0.29 9.54
N SER A 281 5.38 0.83 9.27
CA SER A 281 6.32 1.45 10.19
C SER A 281 5.63 1.86 11.49
N GLU A 282 4.50 2.57 11.39
CA GLU A 282 3.67 2.92 12.54
C GLU A 282 3.19 1.70 13.31
N ALA A 283 2.81 0.64 12.59
CA ALA A 283 2.31 -0.57 13.21
C ALA A 283 3.39 -1.29 14.02
N VAL A 284 4.59 -1.39 13.46
CA VAL A 284 5.75 -1.99 14.13
C VAL A 284 6.13 -1.17 15.36
N THR A 285 6.27 0.15 15.23
CA THR A 285 6.61 1.04 16.35
C THR A 285 5.56 0.94 17.46
N TYR A 286 4.27 0.96 17.13
CA TYR A 286 3.22 0.84 18.13
C TYR A 286 3.28 -0.50 18.87
N VAL A 287 3.38 -1.61 18.14
CA VAL A 287 3.42 -2.95 18.76
C VAL A 287 4.63 -3.07 19.66
N ARG A 288 5.81 -2.63 19.20
CA ARG A 288 7.05 -2.65 19.98
C ARG A 288 6.96 -1.81 21.25
N ASN A 289 6.36 -0.62 21.18
CA ASN A 289 6.24 0.29 22.33
C ASN A 289 5.11 -0.09 23.30
N HIS A 290 4.22 -1.01 22.92
CA HIS A 290 3.06 -1.41 23.72
C HIS A 290 3.02 -2.94 23.94
N LEU A 291 4.17 -3.61 23.94
CA LEU A 291 4.25 -5.05 24.16
C LEU A 291 3.56 -5.46 25.46
N ASP A 292 3.79 -4.74 26.56
CA ASP A 292 3.14 -5.01 27.86
C ASP A 292 1.62 -4.93 27.82
N LEU A 293 1.06 -3.97 27.06
CA LEU A 293 -0.39 -3.84 26.86
C LEU A 293 -0.95 -4.98 26.00
N LEU A 294 -0.13 -5.51 25.08
CA LEU A 294 -0.52 -6.53 24.11
C LEU A 294 -0.22 -7.96 24.58
N LYS A 295 0.36 -8.16 25.77
CA LYS A 295 0.61 -9.49 26.34
C LYS A 295 -0.68 -10.31 26.42
N GLY A 296 -0.61 -11.56 25.94
CA GLY A 296 -1.77 -12.46 25.85
C GLY A 296 -2.82 -12.04 24.81
N GLN A 297 -2.60 -10.96 24.06
CA GLN A 297 -3.44 -10.59 22.93
C GLN A 297 -2.87 -11.17 21.63
N TYR A 298 -3.61 -10.97 20.54
CA TYR A 298 -3.15 -11.36 19.22
C TYR A 298 -3.50 -10.34 18.13
N ILE A 299 -2.73 -10.40 17.05
CA ILE A 299 -2.82 -9.53 15.88
C ILE A 299 -3.10 -10.36 14.62
N CYS A 300 -4.05 -9.92 13.80
CA CYS A 300 -4.44 -10.58 12.56
C CYS A 300 -4.12 -9.74 11.31
N PHE A 301 -3.82 -10.43 10.22
CA PHE A 301 -3.65 -9.85 8.89
C PHE A 301 -4.69 -10.42 7.93
N SER A 302 -5.77 -9.67 7.71
CA SER A 302 -6.94 -10.17 7.03
C SER A 302 -6.95 -9.74 5.55
N ASN A 303 -7.12 -10.73 4.67
CA ASN A 303 -7.18 -10.58 3.22
C ASN A 303 -8.59 -10.90 2.71
N VAL A 304 -8.86 -10.65 1.42
CA VAL A 304 -10.20 -10.78 0.83
C VAL A 304 -10.86 -12.14 1.14
N HIS A 305 -10.06 -13.20 1.25
CA HIS A 305 -10.58 -14.52 1.59
C HIS A 305 -11.02 -14.64 3.04
N THR A 306 -10.20 -14.20 3.99
CA THR A 306 -10.60 -14.25 5.39
C THR A 306 -11.75 -13.29 5.64
N THR A 307 -11.77 -12.11 5.03
CA THR A 307 -12.90 -11.16 5.10
C THR A 307 -14.22 -11.76 4.60
N VAL A 308 -14.23 -12.45 3.46
CA VAL A 308 -15.44 -13.09 2.95
C VAL A 308 -15.84 -14.27 3.83
N MET A 309 -14.89 -15.05 4.34
CA MET A 309 -15.19 -16.10 5.32
C MET A 309 -15.79 -15.53 6.60
N SER A 310 -15.30 -14.41 7.12
CA SER A 310 -15.87 -13.71 8.28
C SER A 310 -17.29 -13.21 8.00
N TYR A 311 -17.60 -12.83 6.76
CA TYR A 311 -18.99 -12.49 6.41
C TYR A 311 -19.92 -13.72 6.44
N ASP A 312 -19.42 -14.86 5.98
CA ASP A 312 -20.20 -16.09 5.85
C ASP A 312 -20.25 -16.93 7.14
N ARG A 313 -19.26 -16.77 8.02
CA ARG A 313 -19.09 -17.58 9.23
C ARG A 313 -18.76 -16.73 10.45
N GLU A 314 -19.60 -16.86 11.46
CA GLU A 314 -19.46 -16.12 12.71
C GLU A 314 -18.19 -16.46 13.48
N ASP A 315 -17.80 -17.74 13.51
CA ASP A 315 -16.60 -18.20 14.22
C ASP A 315 -15.30 -17.57 13.69
N VAL A 316 -15.22 -17.30 12.38
CA VAL A 316 -14.08 -16.59 11.77
C VAL A 316 -14.17 -15.08 12.05
N ARG A 317 -15.37 -14.51 12.02
CA ARG A 317 -15.60 -13.09 12.33
C ARG A 317 -15.24 -12.76 13.76
N GLU A 318 -15.65 -13.59 14.70
CA GLU A 318 -15.33 -13.46 16.11
C GLU A 318 -13.82 -13.54 16.33
N ALA A 319 -13.14 -14.48 15.67
CA ALA A 319 -11.69 -14.60 15.74
C ALA A 319 -10.96 -13.35 15.21
N GLU A 320 -11.42 -12.71 14.12
CA GLU A 320 -10.80 -11.46 13.68
C GLU A 320 -11.17 -10.26 14.58
N ASN A 321 -12.45 -10.11 14.94
CA ASN A 321 -12.92 -8.94 15.71
C ASN A 321 -12.49 -8.94 17.17
N SER A 322 -12.14 -10.09 17.73
CA SER A 322 -11.64 -10.22 19.11
C SER A 322 -10.13 -10.00 19.22
N SER A 323 -9.42 -9.83 18.09
CA SER A 323 -8.00 -9.47 18.06
C SER A 323 -7.79 -8.06 18.63
N ALA A 324 -6.58 -7.79 19.14
CA ALA A 324 -6.21 -6.43 19.53
C ALA A 324 -6.14 -5.52 18.29
N LEU A 325 -5.57 -6.03 17.21
CA LEU A 325 -5.37 -5.33 15.95
C LEU A 325 -5.65 -6.27 14.77
N THR A 326 -6.47 -5.82 13.82
CA THR A 326 -6.64 -6.51 12.53
C THR A 326 -6.25 -5.59 11.39
N PHE A 327 -5.26 -5.99 10.61
CA PHE A 327 -4.69 -5.17 9.55
C PHE A 327 -5.13 -5.65 8.15
N PRO A 328 -5.35 -4.74 7.18
CA PRO A 328 -5.71 -5.11 5.82
C PRO A 328 -4.50 -5.60 5.00
N ASP A 329 -4.33 -6.91 4.88
CA ASP A 329 -3.30 -7.56 4.03
C ASP A 329 -3.59 -7.40 2.52
N GLY A 330 -4.87 -7.27 2.15
CA GLY A 330 -5.31 -7.14 0.76
C GLY A 330 -5.41 -5.70 0.25
N ALA A 331 -4.83 -5.41 -0.91
CA ALA A 331 -5.04 -4.13 -1.60
C ALA A 331 -6.53 -3.77 -1.85
N PRO A 332 -7.44 -4.72 -2.15
CA PRO A 332 -8.87 -4.41 -2.28
C PRO A 332 -9.50 -3.89 -0.98
N ILE A 333 -9.14 -4.46 0.17
CA ILE A 333 -9.67 -4.06 1.49
C ILE A 333 -9.15 -2.68 1.86
N ALA A 334 -7.84 -2.46 1.75
CA ALA A 334 -7.24 -1.16 2.02
C ALA A 334 -7.88 -0.05 1.15
N ARG A 335 -8.13 -0.32 -0.14
CA ARG A 335 -8.84 0.63 -1.02
C ARG A 335 -10.26 0.92 -0.58
N LEU A 336 -10.98 -0.08 -0.09
CA LEU A 336 -12.35 0.08 0.37
C LEU A 336 -12.38 0.90 1.67
N LEU A 337 -11.46 0.63 2.60
CA LEU A 337 -11.30 1.41 3.83
C LEU A 337 -10.98 2.88 3.54
N ARG A 338 -10.12 3.17 2.56
CA ARG A 338 -9.84 4.56 2.14
C ARG A 338 -11.09 5.26 1.61
N HIS A 339 -11.89 4.55 0.83
CA HIS A 339 -13.08 5.11 0.19
C HIS A 339 -14.26 5.27 1.16
N ASP A 340 -14.57 4.25 1.94
CA ASP A 340 -15.80 4.18 2.74
C ASP A 340 -15.67 4.86 4.11
N ALA A 341 -14.45 4.97 4.64
CA ALA A 341 -14.19 5.52 5.97
C ALA A 341 -13.36 6.82 5.96
N ASP A 342 -13.08 7.40 4.78
CA ASP A 342 -12.22 8.59 4.61
C ASP A 342 -10.92 8.47 5.42
N THR A 343 -10.20 7.38 5.15
CA THR A 343 -8.98 7.00 5.87
C THR A 343 -7.80 6.92 4.93
N GLU A 344 -6.59 6.91 5.51
CA GLU A 344 -5.34 6.70 4.79
C GLU A 344 -4.91 5.21 4.80
N ALA A 345 -5.87 4.27 4.91
CA ALA A 345 -5.58 2.85 5.05
C ALA A 345 -4.61 2.34 3.97
N VAL A 346 -3.45 1.83 4.37
CA VAL A 346 -2.45 1.23 3.50
C VAL A 346 -2.57 -0.29 3.56
N ARG A 347 -2.19 -0.98 2.48
CA ARG A 347 -2.06 -2.44 2.50
C ARG A 347 -0.93 -2.81 3.47
N MET A 348 -1.20 -3.70 4.42
CA MET A 348 -0.23 -4.18 5.40
C MET A 348 -0.11 -5.71 5.33
N PRO A 349 0.80 -6.24 4.48
CA PRO A 349 1.02 -7.67 4.41
C PRO A 349 1.74 -8.19 5.66
N GLY A 350 1.26 -9.31 6.21
CA GLY A 350 1.91 -9.99 7.33
C GLY A 350 3.41 -10.29 7.11
N PRO A 351 3.85 -10.72 5.91
CA PRO A 351 5.27 -10.92 5.62
C PRO A 351 6.11 -9.63 5.72
N ASP A 352 5.55 -8.48 5.31
CA ASP A 352 6.23 -7.18 5.40
C ASP A 352 6.30 -6.68 6.84
N PHE A 353 5.20 -6.84 7.58
CA PHE A 353 5.20 -6.50 9.00
C PHE A 353 6.23 -7.33 9.79
N MET A 354 6.31 -8.63 9.52
CA MET A 354 7.32 -9.51 10.13
C MET A 354 8.74 -9.07 9.76
N GLU A 355 8.98 -8.71 8.50
CA GLU A 355 10.29 -8.21 8.06
C GLU A 355 10.71 -6.94 8.80
N GLU A 356 9.82 -5.94 8.85
CA GLU A 356 10.11 -4.65 9.49
C GLU A 356 10.23 -4.78 11.01
N MET A 357 9.43 -5.64 11.64
CA MET A 357 9.57 -5.95 13.07
C MET A 357 10.92 -6.61 13.37
N LEU A 358 11.36 -7.57 12.56
CA LEU A 358 12.67 -8.23 12.72
C LEU A 358 13.84 -7.25 12.53
N LYS A 359 13.74 -6.31 11.59
CA LYS A 359 14.72 -5.23 11.44
C LYS A 359 14.73 -4.31 12.67
N ALA A 360 13.54 -3.94 13.15
CA ALA A 360 13.40 -3.08 14.31
C ALA A 360 13.87 -3.74 15.62
N SER A 361 13.92 -5.07 15.70
CA SER A 361 14.38 -5.83 16.88
C SER A 361 15.87 -6.18 16.87
N MET A 362 16.64 -5.71 15.89
CA MET A 362 18.08 -6.01 15.78
C MET A 362 18.92 -5.40 16.91
N ASP A 363 18.35 -4.49 17.70
CA ASP A 363 18.96 -3.97 18.93
C ASP A 363 18.90 -4.94 20.11
N GLY A 364 18.26 -6.10 19.94
CA GLY A 364 18.15 -7.15 20.95
C GLY A 364 17.15 -6.84 22.07
N GLN A 365 16.36 -5.77 21.96
CA GLN A 365 15.38 -5.39 22.99
C GLN A 365 14.04 -6.11 22.85
N THR A 366 13.77 -6.72 21.70
CA THR A 366 12.53 -7.47 21.44
C THR A 366 12.88 -8.90 21.07
N THR A 367 12.20 -9.83 21.73
CA THR A 367 12.45 -11.26 21.59
C THR A 367 11.32 -11.96 20.83
N HIS A 368 11.67 -13.00 20.08
CA HIS A 368 10.74 -13.68 19.17
C HIS A 368 10.64 -15.18 19.44
N TYR A 369 9.48 -15.75 19.13
CA TYR A 369 9.26 -17.19 19.06
C TYR A 369 8.48 -17.53 17.79
N PHE A 370 8.81 -18.63 17.13
CA PHE A 370 8.15 -19.07 15.89
C PHE A 370 7.36 -20.35 16.11
N TYR A 371 6.04 -20.30 15.90
CA TYR A 371 5.14 -21.43 16.05
C TYR A 371 4.38 -21.70 14.74
N GLY A 372 4.54 -22.89 14.16
CA GLY A 372 3.85 -23.32 12.95
C GLY A 372 4.77 -23.73 11.81
N SER A 373 4.20 -23.92 10.62
CA SER A 373 4.86 -24.51 9.45
C SER A 373 5.46 -25.91 9.70
N THR A 374 6.26 -26.42 8.76
CA THR A 374 7.04 -27.66 8.90
C THR A 374 8.39 -27.40 9.54
N GLN A 375 8.98 -28.42 10.18
CA GLN A 375 10.35 -28.33 10.71
C GLN A 375 11.36 -27.88 9.65
N GLU A 376 11.28 -28.43 8.43
CA GLU A 376 12.15 -28.03 7.31
C GLU A 376 12.07 -26.53 7.00
N THR A 377 10.87 -25.94 7.07
CA THR A 377 10.67 -24.51 6.84
C THR A 377 11.22 -23.69 8.00
N LEU A 378 11.05 -24.14 9.24
CA LEU A 378 11.60 -23.46 10.42
C LEU A 378 13.12 -23.48 10.44
N ASP A 379 13.76 -24.57 10.03
CA ASP A 379 15.22 -24.67 9.96
C ASP A 379 15.80 -23.66 8.95
N LYS A 380 15.17 -23.56 7.76
CA LYS A 380 15.51 -22.56 6.75
C LYS A 380 15.22 -21.13 7.20
N LEU A 381 14.10 -20.93 7.89
CA LEU A 381 13.72 -19.64 8.47
C LEU A 381 14.77 -19.18 9.48
N LYS A 382 15.18 -20.06 10.40
CA LYS A 382 16.22 -19.80 11.40
C LYS A 382 17.52 -19.33 10.75
N ALA A 383 18.04 -20.11 9.79
CA ALA A 383 19.27 -19.76 9.08
C ALA A 383 19.17 -18.41 8.34
N ASN A 384 18.01 -18.09 7.78
CA ASN A 384 17.80 -16.81 7.12
C ASN A 384 17.68 -15.64 8.08
N ILE A 385 17.04 -15.82 9.24
CA ILE A 385 16.92 -14.78 10.26
C ILE A 385 18.29 -14.44 10.83
N GLU A 386 19.06 -15.46 11.25
CA GLU A 386 20.42 -15.29 11.79
C GLU A 386 21.34 -14.56 10.81
N ARG A 387 21.19 -14.82 9.51
CA ARG A 387 21.99 -14.18 8.46
C ARG A 387 21.53 -12.77 8.10
N LYS A 388 20.22 -12.50 8.04
CA LYS A 388 19.67 -11.24 7.52
C LYS A 388 19.44 -10.18 8.59
N TYR A 389 19.18 -10.60 9.83
CA TYR A 389 18.80 -9.70 10.93
C TYR A 389 19.70 -9.93 12.15
N PRO A 390 21.03 -9.73 12.01
CA PRO A 390 21.97 -9.93 13.12
C PRO A 390 21.58 -9.09 14.34
N GLY A 391 21.60 -9.68 15.53
CA GLY A 391 21.20 -9.02 16.78
C GLY A 391 19.76 -9.32 17.22
N THR A 392 18.93 -9.88 16.33
CA THR A 392 17.59 -10.36 16.72
C THR A 392 17.68 -11.54 17.68
N ILE A 393 16.93 -11.51 18.78
CA ILE A 393 16.89 -12.60 19.75
C ILE A 393 15.68 -13.49 19.49
N VAL A 394 15.94 -14.74 19.10
CA VAL A 394 14.89 -15.75 18.93
C VAL A 394 14.98 -16.80 20.04
N LYS A 395 13.93 -16.90 20.85
CA LYS A 395 13.83 -17.74 22.03
C LYS A 395 13.39 -19.18 21.72
N GLY A 396 12.82 -19.43 20.54
CA GLY A 396 12.51 -20.78 20.11
C GLY A 396 11.78 -20.87 18.78
N TYR A 397 11.73 -22.09 18.27
CA TYR A 397 11.04 -22.51 17.07
C TYR A 397 10.31 -23.82 17.37
N TYR A 398 9.04 -23.91 17.01
CA TYR A 398 8.24 -25.11 17.22
C TYR A 398 7.32 -25.38 16.03
N SER A 399 7.46 -26.57 15.44
CA SER A 399 6.59 -27.10 14.40
C SER A 399 5.55 -28.03 15.07
N PRO A 400 4.29 -27.60 15.26
CA PRO A 400 3.27 -28.49 15.80
C PRO A 400 2.97 -29.64 14.83
N PRO A 401 2.49 -30.79 15.34
CA PRO A 401 2.06 -31.89 14.48
C PRO A 401 0.88 -31.46 13.60
N PHE A 402 0.75 -32.07 12.42
CA PHE A 402 -0.33 -31.79 11.46
C PHE A 402 -1.65 -32.49 11.85
N ARG A 403 -2.00 -32.42 13.13
CA ARG A 403 -3.24 -32.90 13.75
C ARG A 403 -3.59 -31.99 14.92
N ASP A 404 -4.78 -32.16 15.49
CA ASP A 404 -5.11 -31.47 16.73
C ASP A 404 -4.28 -32.06 17.89
N LEU A 405 -3.91 -31.17 18.82
CA LEU A 405 -3.22 -31.54 20.04
C LEU A 405 -4.24 -32.04 21.07
N SER A 406 -3.82 -33.00 21.90
CA SER A 406 -4.55 -33.28 23.14
C SER A 406 -4.36 -32.13 24.14
N ASP A 407 -5.28 -32.01 25.12
CA ASP A 407 -5.21 -30.96 26.15
C ASP A 407 -3.84 -30.95 26.87
N ALA A 408 -3.29 -32.12 27.18
CA ALA A 408 -1.97 -32.24 27.80
C ALA A 408 -0.83 -31.74 26.88
N GLU A 409 -0.87 -32.06 25.59
CA GLU A 409 0.13 -31.55 24.63
C GLU A 409 -0.02 -30.04 24.42
N GLU A 410 -1.23 -29.49 24.49
CA GLU A 410 -1.49 -28.05 24.42
C GLU A 410 -0.91 -27.34 25.64
N ASP A 411 -1.16 -27.85 26.85
CA ASP A 411 -0.63 -27.30 28.09
C ASP A 411 0.90 -27.34 28.13
N GLU A 412 1.51 -28.48 27.74
CA GLU A 412 2.98 -28.59 27.62
C GLU A 412 3.56 -27.59 26.62
N MET A 413 2.88 -27.38 25.49
CA MET A 413 3.27 -26.41 24.47
C MET A 413 3.19 -24.97 25.00
N ILE A 414 2.11 -24.64 25.72
CA ILE A 414 1.93 -23.32 26.34
C ILE A 414 3.04 -23.07 27.37
N ASP A 415 3.30 -24.03 28.24
CA ASP A 415 4.34 -23.94 29.27
C ASP A 415 5.73 -23.78 28.67
N MET A 416 6.04 -24.53 27.63
CA MET A 416 7.31 -24.42 26.90
C MET A 416 7.49 -23.01 26.32
N ILE A 417 6.48 -22.46 25.66
CA ILE A 417 6.55 -21.12 25.06
C ILE A 417 6.64 -20.05 26.15
N ASN A 418 5.84 -20.15 27.21
CA ASN A 418 5.86 -19.19 28.32
C ASN A 418 7.17 -19.23 29.11
N LYS A 419 7.80 -20.40 29.24
CA LYS A 419 9.12 -20.55 29.88
C LYS A 419 10.24 -19.90 29.05
N ALA A 420 10.09 -19.87 27.72
CA ALA A 420 11.02 -19.17 26.85
C ALA A 420 10.87 -17.63 26.92
N ASP A 421 9.75 -17.16 27.47
CA ASP A 421 9.38 -15.76 27.73
C ASP A 421 9.61 -14.82 26.52
N PRO A 422 9.02 -15.12 25.35
CA PRO A 422 9.13 -14.25 24.17
C PRO A 422 8.17 -13.07 24.24
N ASP A 423 8.61 -11.91 23.71
CA ASP A 423 7.73 -10.75 23.54
C ASP A 423 6.72 -10.97 22.41
N ILE A 424 7.18 -11.52 21.28
CA ILE A 424 6.37 -11.75 20.09
C ILE A 424 6.39 -13.23 19.70
N ILE A 425 5.19 -13.82 19.57
CA ILE A 425 5.00 -15.20 19.13
C ILE A 425 4.39 -15.18 17.73
N TRP A 426 5.21 -15.48 16.72
CA TRP A 426 4.77 -15.54 15.34
C TRP A 426 4.01 -16.84 15.06
N ILE A 427 2.81 -16.73 14.49
CA ILE A 427 1.94 -17.89 14.20
C ILE A 427 1.84 -18.12 12.69
N GLY A 428 2.29 -19.30 12.26
CA GLY A 428 2.35 -19.75 10.85
C GLY A 428 1.49 -20.98 10.55
N LEU A 429 0.25 -21.04 11.05
CA LEU A 429 -0.66 -22.18 10.84
C LEU A 429 -1.55 -22.05 9.58
N GLY A 430 -1.57 -20.85 9.01
CA GLY A 430 -2.41 -20.52 7.86
C GLY A 430 -3.84 -20.16 8.24
N ALA A 431 -4.43 -19.24 7.47
CA ALA A 431 -5.79 -18.78 7.69
C ALA A 431 -6.85 -19.75 7.11
N PRO A 432 -8.01 -19.95 7.77
CA PRO A 432 -8.48 -19.29 9.00
C PRO A 432 -8.09 -20.02 10.30
N ARG A 433 -7.23 -21.06 10.24
CA ARG A 433 -6.89 -21.88 11.41
C ARG A 433 -6.11 -21.08 12.45
N GLN A 434 -5.17 -20.26 12.01
CA GLN A 434 -4.36 -19.42 12.91
C GLN A 434 -5.20 -18.42 13.70
N GLU A 435 -6.20 -17.78 13.09
CA GLU A 435 -7.03 -16.77 13.78
C GLU A 435 -7.86 -17.43 14.89
N LYS A 436 -8.45 -18.59 14.62
CA LYS A 436 -9.20 -19.36 15.61
C LYS A 436 -8.32 -19.91 16.71
N TRP A 437 -7.15 -20.42 16.35
CA TRP A 437 -6.18 -20.92 17.31
C TRP A 437 -5.74 -19.80 18.26
N MET A 438 -5.42 -18.62 17.73
CA MET A 438 -5.05 -17.45 18.55
C MET A 438 -6.21 -16.97 19.44
N LEU A 439 -7.45 -17.02 18.95
CA LEU A 439 -8.62 -16.73 19.80
C LEU A 439 -8.73 -17.72 20.95
N ALA A 440 -8.61 -19.02 20.69
CA ALA A 440 -8.72 -20.07 21.70
C ALA A 440 -7.61 -20.01 22.77
N HIS A 441 -6.45 -19.45 22.42
CA HIS A 441 -5.30 -19.28 23.31
C HIS A 441 -5.12 -17.85 23.83
N LYS A 442 -6.10 -16.97 23.59
CA LYS A 442 -6.07 -15.59 24.06
C LYS A 442 -5.93 -15.57 25.59
N GLY A 443 -4.94 -14.85 26.09
CA GLY A 443 -4.61 -14.75 27.51
C GLY A 443 -3.78 -15.90 28.08
N LYS A 444 -3.50 -16.96 27.31
CA LYS A 444 -2.67 -18.10 27.78
C LYS A 444 -1.17 -17.86 27.62
N PHE A 445 -0.76 -16.96 26.72
CA PHE A 445 0.65 -16.65 26.45
C PHE A 445 1.11 -15.34 27.09
N ARG A 446 2.38 -15.28 27.52
CA ARG A 446 3.01 -14.07 28.07
C ARG A 446 3.47 -13.05 27.02
N GLY A 447 3.59 -13.47 25.75
CA GLY A 447 3.86 -12.59 24.60
C GLY A 447 2.61 -12.22 23.81
N VAL A 448 2.78 -11.39 22.77
CA VAL A 448 1.72 -11.09 21.78
C VAL A 448 1.80 -12.09 20.62
N CYS A 449 0.69 -12.74 20.29
CA CYS A 449 0.63 -13.63 19.12
C CYS A 449 0.39 -12.84 17.82
N VAL A 450 1.13 -13.14 16.75
CA VAL A 450 0.99 -12.43 15.47
C VAL A 450 0.82 -13.42 14.33
N GLY A 451 -0.40 -13.49 13.78
CA GLY A 451 -0.77 -14.43 12.72
C GLY A 451 -0.33 -13.98 11.34
N VAL A 452 0.81 -14.49 10.85
CA VAL A 452 1.44 -14.01 9.62
C VAL A 452 1.26 -14.94 8.41
N GLY A 453 0.55 -16.05 8.57
CA GLY A 453 0.23 -16.97 7.48
C GLY A 453 1.49 -17.50 6.78
N ALA A 454 1.58 -17.30 5.47
CA ALA A 454 2.68 -17.81 4.64
C ALA A 454 3.98 -17.00 4.76
N ALA A 455 4.11 -16.10 5.75
CA ALA A 455 5.33 -15.33 5.95
C ALA A 455 6.55 -16.21 6.22
N PHE A 456 6.37 -17.34 6.92
CA PHE A 456 7.45 -18.27 7.19
C PHE A 456 8.04 -18.82 5.90
N ASP A 457 7.18 -19.22 4.96
CA ASP A 457 7.64 -19.73 3.66
C ASP A 457 8.39 -18.69 2.83
N PHE A 458 7.94 -17.43 2.88
CA PHE A 458 8.61 -16.33 2.17
C PHE A 458 9.98 -16.02 2.78
N HIS A 459 10.07 -15.98 4.12
CA HIS A 459 11.31 -15.67 4.82
C HIS A 459 12.29 -16.86 4.86
N ALA A 460 11.79 -18.09 4.86
CA ALA A 460 12.57 -19.32 4.66
C ALA A 460 13.05 -19.47 3.21
N GLY A 461 12.39 -18.83 2.25
CA GLY A 461 12.68 -18.94 0.82
C GLY A 461 12.15 -20.23 0.17
N THR A 462 11.28 -20.97 0.86
CA THR A 462 10.57 -22.16 0.31
C THR A 462 9.55 -21.74 -0.75
N ILE A 463 8.98 -20.54 -0.63
CA ILE A 463 8.13 -19.92 -1.66
C ILE A 463 8.79 -18.63 -2.13
N LYS A 464 8.95 -18.47 -3.44
CA LYS A 464 9.45 -17.23 -4.03
C LYS A 464 8.36 -16.17 -3.97
N ARG A 465 8.65 -15.04 -3.33
CA ARG A 465 7.78 -13.85 -3.37
C ARG A 465 7.81 -13.23 -4.77
N ALA A 466 6.72 -12.56 -5.16
CA ALA A 466 6.68 -11.84 -6.42
C ALA A 466 7.75 -10.73 -6.43
N PRO A 467 8.50 -10.52 -7.53
CA PRO A 467 9.41 -9.38 -7.66
C PRO A 467 8.73 -8.04 -7.32
N GLY A 468 9.49 -7.09 -6.78
CA GLY A 468 8.95 -5.80 -6.28
C GLY A 468 8.09 -5.07 -7.33
N TRP A 469 8.49 -5.06 -8.60
CA TRP A 469 7.71 -4.46 -9.67
C TRP A 469 6.34 -5.13 -9.89
N ILE A 470 6.23 -6.45 -9.67
CA ILE A 470 4.95 -7.20 -9.73
C ILE A 470 4.05 -6.84 -8.54
N GLN A 471 4.65 -6.65 -7.37
CA GLN A 471 3.94 -6.21 -6.17
C GLN A 471 3.40 -4.79 -6.33
N LEU A 472 4.19 -3.87 -6.89
CA LEU A 472 3.82 -2.47 -7.14
C LEU A 472 2.63 -2.35 -8.12
N ILE A 473 2.65 -3.13 -9.20
CA ILE A 473 1.49 -3.18 -10.12
C ILE A 473 0.29 -3.95 -9.52
N GLY A 474 0.44 -4.57 -8.35
CA GLY A 474 -0.64 -5.27 -7.63
C GLY A 474 -1.03 -6.60 -8.25
N LEU A 475 -0.09 -7.28 -8.92
CA LEU A 475 -0.27 -8.60 -9.54
C LEU A 475 0.38 -9.74 -8.76
N GLU A 476 0.77 -9.48 -7.52
CA GLU A 476 1.28 -10.51 -6.62
C GLU A 476 0.32 -11.71 -6.51
N TRP A 477 -0.99 -11.45 -6.47
CA TRP A 477 -2.00 -12.53 -6.45
C TRP A 477 -1.89 -13.45 -7.67
N LEU A 478 -1.66 -12.89 -8.87
CA LEU A 478 -1.52 -13.63 -10.11
C LEU A 478 -0.22 -14.43 -10.13
N TYR A 479 0.87 -13.81 -9.69
CA TYR A 479 2.16 -14.49 -9.54
C TYR A 479 2.06 -15.70 -8.59
N ARG A 480 1.39 -15.54 -7.44
CA ARG A 480 1.13 -16.65 -6.50
C ARG A 480 0.23 -17.71 -7.12
N MET A 481 -0.82 -17.31 -7.85
CA MET A 481 -1.70 -18.25 -8.54
C MET A 481 -0.93 -19.14 -9.51
N LEU A 482 0.03 -18.59 -10.25
CA LEU A 482 0.86 -19.36 -11.19
C LEU A 482 1.80 -20.35 -10.48
N GLN A 483 2.23 -20.05 -9.26
CA GLN A 483 3.05 -20.97 -8.46
C GLN A 483 2.25 -22.11 -7.82
N ASN A 484 0.97 -21.87 -7.49
CA ASN A 484 0.12 -22.89 -6.86
C ASN A 484 -1.33 -22.81 -7.39
N PRO A 485 -1.55 -23.20 -8.66
CA PRO A 485 -2.82 -22.96 -9.37
C PRO A 485 -3.97 -23.76 -8.78
N GLU A 486 -3.75 -25.03 -8.41
CA GLU A 486 -4.79 -25.92 -7.88
C GLU A 486 -5.45 -25.36 -6.62
N ARG A 487 -4.64 -24.77 -5.73
CA ARG A 487 -5.11 -24.18 -4.48
C ARG A 487 -5.70 -22.78 -4.68
N LEU A 488 -5.03 -21.92 -5.45
CA LEU A 488 -5.33 -20.49 -5.48
C LEU A 488 -6.37 -20.11 -6.54
N VAL A 489 -6.51 -20.85 -7.65
CA VAL A 489 -7.55 -20.57 -8.67
C VAL A 489 -8.93 -20.71 -8.05
N LYS A 490 -9.21 -21.83 -7.37
CA LYS A 490 -10.49 -22.07 -6.68
C LYS A 490 -10.76 -20.96 -5.67
N ARG A 491 -9.77 -20.68 -4.80
CA ARG A 491 -9.88 -19.64 -3.77
C ARG A 491 -10.21 -18.27 -4.39
N TYR A 492 -9.46 -17.83 -5.39
CA TYR A 492 -9.66 -16.50 -5.99
C TYR A 492 -10.95 -16.40 -6.79
N PHE A 493 -11.33 -17.42 -7.55
CA PHE A 493 -12.55 -17.37 -8.35
C PHE A 493 -13.78 -17.22 -7.45
N PHE A 494 -13.98 -18.12 -6.48
CA PHE A 494 -15.15 -18.05 -5.60
C PHE A 494 -15.11 -16.82 -4.70
N THR A 495 -13.98 -16.57 -4.06
CA THR A 495 -13.89 -15.52 -3.05
C THR A 495 -13.92 -14.12 -3.67
N ASN A 496 -13.15 -13.85 -4.73
CA ASN A 496 -13.10 -12.50 -5.30
C ASN A 496 -14.42 -12.14 -5.98
N ILE A 497 -15.09 -13.10 -6.63
CA ILE A 497 -16.43 -12.88 -7.20
C ILE A 497 -17.43 -12.59 -6.08
N ARG A 498 -17.43 -13.40 -5.01
CA ARG A 498 -18.31 -13.19 -3.86
C ARG A 498 -18.04 -11.84 -3.18
N PHE A 499 -16.78 -11.47 -2.99
CA PHE A 499 -16.38 -10.17 -2.45
C PHE A 499 -16.93 -9.03 -3.32
N MET A 500 -16.67 -9.06 -4.64
CA MET A 500 -17.18 -8.03 -5.55
C MET A 500 -18.71 -7.94 -5.52
N TRP A 501 -19.41 -9.07 -5.48
CA TRP A 501 -20.87 -9.11 -5.38
C TRP A 501 -21.39 -8.54 -4.06
N LEU A 502 -20.78 -8.87 -2.92
CA LEU A 502 -21.15 -8.33 -1.62
C LEU A 502 -20.94 -6.81 -1.54
N ILE A 503 -19.84 -6.32 -2.11
CA ILE A 503 -19.59 -4.87 -2.20
C ILE A 503 -20.59 -4.20 -3.14
N ALA A 504 -20.83 -4.76 -4.33
CA ALA A 504 -21.76 -4.18 -5.32
C ALA A 504 -23.21 -4.13 -4.84
N THR A 505 -23.64 -5.11 -4.03
CA THR A 505 -24.98 -5.17 -3.46
C THR A 505 -25.16 -4.34 -2.19
N GLY A 506 -24.13 -3.58 -1.77
CA GLY A 506 -24.19 -2.71 -0.59
C GLY A 506 -24.22 -3.48 0.74
N ARG A 507 -23.99 -4.80 0.73
CA ARG A 507 -23.98 -5.66 1.93
C ARG A 507 -22.76 -5.46 2.82
N ASN A 508 -21.82 -4.59 2.41
CA ASN A 508 -20.70 -4.13 3.22
C ASN A 508 -21.14 -3.48 4.56
N LYS A 509 -22.36 -2.92 4.60
CA LYS A 509 -22.88 -2.13 5.73
C LYS A 509 -23.95 -2.84 6.57
N LYS A 510 -24.00 -4.18 6.59
CA LYS A 510 -24.91 -4.86 7.53
C LYS A 510 -24.49 -4.49 8.95
N LYS A 511 -25.36 -3.69 9.59
CA LYS A 511 -25.30 -3.19 10.97
C LYS A 511 -25.05 -4.31 11.97
#